data_AF-A0A3C0UDM4-F1
#
_entry.id   AF-A0A3C0UDM4-F1
#
_cell.length_a   1.000
_cell.length_b   1.000
_cell.length_c   1.000
_cell.angle_alpha   90.00
_cell.angle_beta   90.00
_cell.angle_gamma   90.00
#
_symmetry.space_group_name_H-M   'P 1'
#
loop_
_entity.id
_entity.type
_entity.pdbx_description
1 polymer ?
#
loop_
_entity_poly.entity_id
_entity_poly.type
_entity_poly.pdbx_seq_one_letter_code
_entity_poly.pdbx_strand_id
1 'polypeptide(L)'
;PSIFFLIISIFGIKFLFYSSIYIIEVFFKNFIRKIQTGYTTIGDSMRKPQTYRSPWAALLWSAMLPGLGQLYNRDHWIGLLILLLELSLNFFSNLNYQIILEFNVHPHSELTHINLHWLMFYPGIYSFSMWHAFNCAAAQNQELLLQGTRPTHHLPRLTGLFIGLSIGMLFGIIWPYKQFPILSGLGYGCIAMAVGHALDLFLHSKQSV
;
A
#
# COMPACT_ATOMS: atom_id res chain seq x y z
N PRO A 1 -3.55 -21.42 -28.49
CA PRO A 1 -4.17 -20.73 -27.33
C PRO A 1 -3.16 -20.35 -26.22
N SER A 2 -2.25 -21.25 -25.86
CA SER A 2 -1.28 -21.08 -24.76
C SER A 2 -0.20 -20.01 -25.00
N ILE A 3 0.36 -19.92 -26.21
CA ILE A 3 1.44 -18.96 -26.54
C ILE A 3 0.94 -17.50 -26.56
N PHE A 4 -0.27 -17.27 -27.04
CA PHE A 4 -0.86 -15.92 -27.11
C PHE A 4 -1.12 -15.34 -25.70
N PHE A 5 -1.65 -16.15 -24.78
CA PHE A 5 -1.81 -15.76 -23.38
C PHE A 5 -0.47 -15.58 -22.66
N LEU A 6 0.54 -16.38 -22.99
CA LEU A 6 1.90 -16.22 -22.46
C LEU A 6 2.52 -14.90 -22.90
N ILE A 7 2.37 -14.53 -24.18
CA ILE A 7 2.87 -13.26 -24.72
C ILE A 7 2.15 -12.07 -24.08
N ILE A 8 0.83 -12.11 -23.92
CA ILE A 8 0.05 -11.05 -23.25
C ILE A 8 0.41 -10.94 -21.77
N SER A 9 0.63 -12.06 -21.08
CA SER A 9 1.04 -12.06 -19.66
C SER A 9 2.44 -11.48 -19.48
N ILE A 10 3.41 -11.90 -20.30
CA ILE A 10 4.79 -11.39 -20.26
C ILE A 10 4.85 -9.92 -20.66
N PHE A 11 4.14 -9.50 -21.72
CA PHE A 11 4.08 -8.10 -22.12
C PHE A 11 3.30 -7.26 -21.11
N GLY A 12 2.20 -7.76 -20.56
CA GLY A 12 1.39 -7.06 -19.56
C GLY A 12 2.15 -6.85 -18.25
N ILE A 13 2.87 -7.86 -17.77
CA ILE A 13 3.66 -7.78 -16.54
C ILE A 13 4.92 -6.93 -16.76
N LYS A 14 5.65 -7.08 -17.88
CA LYS A 14 6.75 -6.17 -18.21
C LYS A 14 6.26 -4.74 -18.40
N PHE A 15 5.12 -4.54 -19.05
CA PHE A 15 4.51 -3.23 -19.20
C PHE A 15 4.13 -2.66 -17.85
N LEU A 16 3.49 -3.41 -16.96
CA LEU A 16 3.19 -2.98 -15.58
C LEU A 16 4.46 -2.70 -14.78
N PHE A 17 5.54 -3.44 -14.99
CA PHE A 17 6.82 -3.25 -14.30
C PHE A 17 7.59 -2.02 -14.82
N TYR A 18 7.73 -1.88 -16.14
CA TYR A 18 8.38 -0.73 -16.77
C TYR A 18 7.55 0.54 -16.66
N SER A 19 6.22 0.44 -16.75
CA SER A 19 5.33 1.58 -16.52
C SER A 19 5.30 1.96 -15.05
N SER A 20 5.36 1.02 -14.10
CA SER A 20 5.49 1.38 -12.68
C SER A 20 6.85 2.01 -12.38
N ILE A 21 7.97 1.48 -12.91
CA ILE A 21 9.29 2.14 -12.80
C ILE A 21 9.27 3.54 -13.44
N TYR A 22 8.70 3.70 -14.63
CA TYR A 22 8.62 4.99 -15.32
C TYR A 22 7.69 5.96 -14.60
N ILE A 23 6.54 5.51 -14.11
CA ILE A 23 5.61 6.30 -13.30
C ILE A 23 6.28 6.70 -11.99
N ILE A 24 7.01 5.79 -11.34
CA ILE A 24 7.78 6.08 -10.13
C ILE A 24 8.87 7.10 -10.44
N GLU A 25 9.63 6.96 -11.52
CA GLU A 25 10.71 7.89 -11.89
C GLU A 25 10.16 9.29 -12.23
N VAL A 26 9.11 9.38 -13.04
CA VAL A 26 8.45 10.65 -13.39
C VAL A 26 7.81 11.28 -12.16
N PHE A 27 7.16 10.48 -11.31
CA PHE A 27 6.61 10.94 -10.05
C PHE A 27 7.72 11.44 -9.12
N PHE A 28 8.81 10.69 -8.95
CA PHE A 28 9.93 11.05 -8.07
C PHE A 28 10.62 12.32 -8.56
N LYS A 29 10.87 12.46 -9.88
CA LYS A 29 11.40 13.70 -10.47
C LYS A 29 10.49 14.90 -10.19
N ASN A 30 9.19 14.76 -10.40
CA ASN A 30 8.22 15.83 -10.14
C ASN A 30 8.05 16.12 -8.64
N PHE A 31 8.13 15.10 -7.80
CA PHE A 31 8.04 15.18 -6.35
C PHE A 31 9.26 15.86 -5.74
N ILE A 32 10.48 15.46 -6.13
CA ILE A 32 11.73 16.11 -5.73
C ILE A 32 11.73 17.56 -6.17
N ARG A 33 11.30 17.86 -7.41
CA ARG A 33 11.16 19.24 -7.88
C ARG A 33 10.20 20.05 -6.99
N LYS A 34 9.07 19.45 -6.58
CA LYS A 34 8.06 20.09 -5.73
C LYS A 34 8.55 20.30 -4.29
N ILE A 35 9.33 19.37 -3.74
CA ILE A 35 10.05 19.52 -2.47
C ILE A 35 11.03 20.69 -2.55
N GLN A 36 11.89 20.72 -3.58
CA GLN A 36 12.89 21.79 -3.76
C GLN A 36 12.22 23.17 -3.90
N THR A 37 11.08 23.25 -4.58
CA THR A 37 10.31 24.50 -4.73
C THR A 37 9.63 24.95 -3.42
N GLY A 38 9.35 24.02 -2.50
CA GLY A 38 8.73 24.31 -1.20
C GLY A 38 9.68 25.00 -0.21
N TYR A 39 10.99 24.80 -0.34
CA TYR A 39 12.00 25.45 0.52
C TYR A 39 12.20 26.93 0.20
N THR A 40 11.89 27.38 -1.02
CA THR A 40 11.96 28.80 -1.43
C THR A 40 10.77 29.65 -0.99
N THR A 41 9.69 29.05 -0.49
CA THR A 41 8.44 29.75 -0.07
C THR A 41 8.19 29.72 1.44
N ILE A 42 9.26 29.63 2.25
CA ILE A 42 9.18 29.70 3.73
C ILE A 42 8.55 31.04 4.18
N GLY A 43 8.63 32.10 3.36
CA GLY A 43 8.01 33.41 3.63
C GLY A 43 6.49 33.48 3.50
N ASP A 44 5.83 32.53 2.84
CA ASP A 44 4.37 32.55 2.59
C ASP A 44 3.57 31.66 3.56
N SER A 45 4.18 31.24 4.67
CA SER A 45 3.62 30.25 5.62
C SER A 45 2.46 30.77 6.48
N MET A 46 1.76 31.82 6.06
CA MET A 46 0.45 32.19 6.60
C MET A 46 -0.60 31.21 6.05
N ARG A 47 -0.65 30.02 6.67
CA ARG A 47 -1.77 29.06 6.66
C ARG A 47 -2.42 28.86 5.28
N LYS A 48 -1.76 28.15 4.36
CA LYS A 48 -2.45 27.64 3.16
C LYS A 48 -3.67 26.83 3.61
N PRO A 49 -4.89 27.09 3.08
CA PRO A 49 -6.06 26.33 3.47
C PRO A 49 -5.81 24.85 3.18
N GLN A 50 -6.02 24.00 4.20
CA GLN A 50 -6.08 22.54 4.01
C GLN A 50 -7.18 22.29 2.98
N THR A 51 -6.84 21.74 1.83
CA THR A 51 -7.83 21.39 0.79
C THR A 51 -8.35 19.99 1.06
N TYR A 52 -9.63 19.75 0.78
CA TYR A 52 -10.22 18.41 0.85
C TYR A 52 -9.40 17.39 0.05
N ARG A 53 -9.17 16.21 0.61
CA ARG A 53 -8.43 15.08 -0.01
C ARG A 53 -9.27 13.82 0.04
N SER A 54 -9.45 13.11 -1.07
CA SER A 54 -10.25 11.88 -1.06
C SER A 54 -9.52 10.76 -0.29
N PRO A 55 -10.12 10.19 0.78
CA PRO A 55 -9.50 9.08 1.53
C PRO A 55 -9.29 7.84 0.67
N TRP A 56 -10.23 7.58 -0.25
CA TRP A 56 -10.13 6.48 -1.19
C TRP A 56 -9.00 6.68 -2.20
N ALA A 57 -8.76 7.92 -2.64
CA ALA A 57 -7.59 8.20 -3.49
C ALA A 57 -6.28 7.95 -2.71
N ALA A 58 -6.19 8.40 -1.45
CA ALA A 58 -5.02 8.16 -0.61
C ALA A 58 -4.72 6.66 -0.40
N LEU A 59 -5.78 5.86 -0.21
CA LEU A 59 -5.71 4.40 -0.12
C LEU A 59 -5.20 3.80 -1.44
N LEU A 60 -5.81 4.15 -2.57
CA LEU A 60 -5.40 3.62 -3.88
C LEU A 60 -3.96 3.97 -4.22
N TRP A 61 -3.51 5.19 -3.90
CA TRP A 61 -2.10 5.56 -4.05
C TRP A 61 -1.18 4.68 -3.21
N SER A 62 -1.53 4.40 -1.95
CA SER A 62 -0.74 3.51 -1.09
C SER A 62 -0.80 2.05 -1.52
N ALA A 63 -1.88 1.63 -2.16
CA ALA A 63 -2.02 0.29 -2.75
C ALA A 63 -1.17 0.14 -4.02
N MET A 64 -0.98 1.21 -4.80
CA MET A 64 -0.06 1.18 -5.95
C MET A 64 1.40 1.06 -5.52
N LEU A 65 1.79 1.84 -4.51
CA LEU A 65 3.12 1.79 -3.92
C LEU A 65 3.06 2.36 -2.49
N PRO A 66 3.45 1.59 -1.46
CA PRO A 66 3.51 2.09 -0.11
C PRO A 66 4.33 3.39 0.00
N GLY A 67 3.80 4.37 0.74
CA GLY A 67 4.38 5.72 0.85
C GLY A 67 3.69 6.77 -0.02
N LEU A 68 3.11 6.41 -1.18
CA LEU A 68 2.50 7.40 -2.09
C LEU A 68 1.25 8.07 -1.51
N GLY A 69 0.41 7.35 -0.75
CA GLY A 69 -0.77 7.97 -0.13
C GLY A 69 -0.43 8.97 0.97
N GLN A 70 0.67 8.76 1.68
CA GLN A 70 1.19 9.72 2.65
C GLN A 70 1.73 10.97 1.94
N LEU A 71 2.42 10.79 0.81
CA LEU A 71 2.84 11.91 -0.04
C LEU A 71 1.65 12.69 -0.60
N TYR A 72 0.57 11.99 -0.99
CA TYR A 72 -0.71 12.59 -1.40
C TYR A 72 -1.32 13.44 -0.27
N ASN A 73 -1.24 12.95 0.98
CA ASN A 73 -1.69 13.67 2.18
C ASN A 73 -0.78 14.84 2.60
N ARG A 74 0.35 15.04 1.91
CA ARG A 74 1.44 15.99 2.25
C ARG A 74 2.23 15.62 3.51
N ASP A 75 2.13 14.37 3.98
CA ASP A 75 2.94 13.83 5.05
C ASP A 75 4.27 13.32 4.48
N HIS A 76 5.11 14.25 4.01
CA HIS A 76 6.31 13.95 3.23
C HIS A 76 7.32 13.09 3.98
N TRP A 77 7.53 13.34 5.27
CA TRP A 77 8.46 12.56 6.10
C TRP A 77 8.04 11.10 6.23
N ILE A 78 6.77 10.85 6.56
CA ILE A 78 6.24 9.50 6.72
C ILE A 78 6.19 8.79 5.36
N GLY A 79 5.75 9.49 4.31
CA GLY A 79 5.70 8.92 2.96
C GLY A 79 7.08 8.55 2.43
N LEU A 80 8.11 9.38 2.65
CA LEU A 80 9.48 9.05 2.26
C LEU A 80 10.02 7.86 3.05
N LEU A 81 9.77 7.79 4.35
CA LEU A 81 10.19 6.67 5.20
C LEU A 81 9.59 5.34 4.72
N ILE A 82 8.28 5.30 4.48
CA ILE A 82 7.57 4.10 4.01
C ILE A 82 8.04 3.72 2.60
N LEU A 83 8.26 4.69 1.72
CA LEU A 83 8.75 4.43 0.36
C LEU A 83 10.17 3.84 0.38
N LEU A 84 11.08 4.37 1.20
CA LEU A 84 12.42 3.79 1.38
C LEU A 84 12.35 2.37 1.95
N LEU A 85 11.43 2.12 2.87
CA LEU A 85 11.22 0.80 3.44
C LEU A 85 10.67 -0.19 2.41
N GLU A 86 9.71 0.22 1.58
CA GLU A 86 9.21 -0.55 0.45
C GLU A 86 10.33 -0.94 -0.52
N LEU A 87 11.16 0.02 -0.93
CA LEU A 87 12.29 -0.24 -1.82
C LEU A 87 13.31 -1.20 -1.18
N SER A 88 13.59 -1.04 0.11
CA SER A 88 14.52 -1.90 0.85
C SER A 88 14.00 -3.32 0.94
N LEU A 89 12.75 -3.50 1.33
CA LEU A 89 12.13 -4.83 1.41
C LEU A 89 12.04 -5.48 0.04
N ASN A 90 11.69 -4.74 -1.01
CA ASN A 90 11.61 -5.26 -2.36
C ASN A 90 12.95 -5.84 -2.81
N PHE A 91 14.01 -5.06 -2.58
CA PHE A 91 15.38 -5.42 -2.93
C PHE A 91 15.87 -6.63 -2.13
N PHE A 92 15.75 -6.62 -0.80
CA PHE A 92 16.27 -7.71 0.03
C PHE A 92 15.45 -9.00 -0.06
N SER A 93 14.16 -8.92 -0.40
CA SER A 93 13.32 -10.10 -0.59
C SER A 93 13.41 -10.70 -2.00
N ASN A 94 13.92 -9.97 -2.99
CA ASN A 94 13.76 -10.28 -4.41
C ASN A 94 12.27 -10.42 -4.83
N LEU A 95 11.37 -9.66 -4.19
CA LEU A 95 9.92 -9.78 -4.38
C LEU A 95 9.53 -9.70 -5.86
N ASN A 96 10.04 -8.69 -6.58
CA ASN A 96 9.70 -8.45 -7.98
C ASN A 96 10.01 -9.64 -8.89
N TYR A 97 11.13 -10.30 -8.63
CA TYR A 97 11.52 -11.49 -9.39
C TYR A 97 10.58 -12.66 -9.10
N GLN A 98 10.26 -12.88 -7.83
CA GLN A 98 9.33 -13.93 -7.43
C GLN A 98 7.91 -13.70 -7.99
N ILE A 99 7.42 -12.46 -8.02
CA ILE A 99 6.13 -12.13 -8.65
C ILE A 99 6.13 -12.62 -10.10
N ILE A 100 7.18 -12.30 -10.86
CA ILE A 100 7.29 -12.73 -12.27
C ILE A 100 7.27 -14.26 -12.36
N LEU A 101 7.96 -14.98 -11.47
CA LEU A 101 7.96 -16.44 -11.47
C LEU A 101 6.58 -17.03 -11.17
N GLU A 102 5.86 -16.49 -10.18
CA GLU A 102 4.55 -17.01 -9.77
C GLU A 102 3.46 -16.83 -10.85
N PHE A 103 3.58 -15.80 -11.68
CA PHE A 103 2.64 -15.54 -12.79
C PHE A 103 3.00 -16.25 -14.11
N ASN A 104 4.13 -16.96 -14.18
CA ASN A 104 4.52 -17.73 -15.37
C ASN A 104 3.93 -19.14 -15.37
N VAL A 105 3.56 -19.64 -16.56
CA VAL A 105 2.86 -20.93 -16.76
C VAL A 105 3.76 -22.14 -16.50
N HIS A 106 5.08 -21.98 -16.51
CA HIS A 106 6.04 -23.04 -16.22
C HIS A 106 6.86 -22.62 -15.00
N PRO A 107 6.35 -22.86 -13.79
CA PRO A 107 7.13 -22.61 -12.58
C PRO A 107 8.31 -23.58 -12.59
N HIS A 108 9.49 -23.10 -12.99
CA HIS A 108 10.72 -23.80 -12.64
C HIS A 108 10.82 -23.79 -11.13
N SER A 109 10.95 -25.00 -10.61
CA SER A 109 10.42 -25.47 -9.33
C SER A 109 11.23 -25.05 -8.12
N GLU A 110 11.67 -23.81 -8.04
CA GLU A 110 12.60 -23.41 -7.00
C GLU A 110 12.21 -22.07 -6.35
N LEU A 111 11.80 -22.16 -5.08
CA LEU A 111 11.74 -21.04 -4.13
C LEU A 111 13.13 -20.43 -3.85
N THR A 112 14.16 -20.80 -4.62
CA THR A 112 15.58 -20.49 -4.35
C THR A 112 15.91 -19.01 -4.40
N HIS A 113 15.03 -18.19 -4.99
CA HIS A 113 15.32 -16.78 -5.23
C HIS A 113 14.64 -15.80 -4.28
N ILE A 114 13.56 -16.17 -3.58
CA ILE A 114 12.87 -15.28 -2.63
C ILE A 114 13.40 -15.43 -1.21
N ASN A 115 13.73 -14.30 -0.56
CA ASN A 115 14.09 -14.30 0.86
C ASN A 115 12.84 -14.09 1.72
N LEU A 116 12.33 -15.19 2.30
CA LEU A 116 11.12 -15.19 3.10
C LEU A 116 11.22 -14.31 4.37
N HIS A 117 12.39 -14.18 4.98
CA HIS A 117 12.55 -13.34 6.18
C HIS A 117 12.24 -11.87 5.88
N TRP A 118 12.69 -11.37 4.73
CA TRP A 118 12.36 -10.02 4.28
C TRP A 118 10.92 -9.92 3.76
N LEU A 119 10.44 -10.96 3.07
CA LEU A 119 9.06 -11.01 2.57
C LEU A 119 8.03 -10.93 3.70
N MET A 120 8.29 -11.52 4.87
CA MET A 120 7.33 -11.51 5.98
C MET A 120 7.05 -10.12 6.55
N PHE A 121 7.87 -9.11 6.26
CA PHE A 121 7.58 -7.73 6.65
C PHE A 121 6.56 -7.04 5.72
N TYR A 122 6.40 -7.52 4.49
CA TYR A 122 5.52 -6.91 3.48
C TYR A 122 4.06 -6.77 3.91
N PRO A 123 3.40 -7.83 4.41
CA PRO A 123 1.99 -7.75 4.82
C PRO A 123 1.67 -6.60 5.77
N GLY A 124 2.54 -6.38 6.76
CA GLY A 124 2.37 -5.35 7.77
C GLY A 124 2.54 -3.95 7.19
N ILE A 125 3.63 -3.72 6.43
CA ILE A 125 3.93 -2.40 5.86
C ILE A 125 2.92 -2.03 4.78
N TYR A 126 2.54 -2.98 3.94
CA TYR A 126 1.58 -2.77 2.87
C TYR A 126 0.21 -2.39 3.44
N SER A 127 -0.31 -3.16 4.40
CA SER A 127 -1.59 -2.89 5.05
C SER A 127 -1.57 -1.63 5.89
N PHE A 128 -0.49 -1.40 6.66
CA PHE A 128 -0.31 -0.18 7.45
C PHE A 128 -0.28 1.06 6.57
N SER A 129 0.45 1.02 5.45
CA SER A 129 0.54 2.14 4.52
C SER A 129 -0.85 2.53 3.99
N MET A 130 -1.64 1.56 3.54
CA MET A 130 -3.01 1.81 3.05
C MET A 130 -3.94 2.35 4.15
N TRP A 131 -3.96 1.70 5.32
CA TRP A 131 -4.77 2.10 6.46
C TRP A 131 -4.42 3.51 6.93
N HIS A 132 -3.13 3.80 7.07
CA HIS A 132 -2.63 5.08 7.55
C HIS A 132 -2.98 6.20 6.58
N ALA A 133 -2.72 6.02 5.27
CA ALA A 133 -3.05 7.02 4.27
C ALA A 133 -4.55 7.33 4.20
N PHE A 134 -5.40 6.31 4.29
CA PHE A 134 -6.86 6.49 4.32
C PHE A 134 -7.29 7.30 5.55
N ASN A 135 -6.84 6.90 6.74
CA ASN A 135 -7.27 7.53 7.99
C ASN A 135 -6.73 8.95 8.15
N CYS A 136 -5.49 9.22 7.73
CA CYS A 136 -4.95 10.57 7.71
C CYS A 136 -5.73 11.51 6.77
N ALA A 137 -6.08 11.05 5.57
CA ALA A 137 -6.91 11.85 4.66
C ALA A 137 -8.30 12.13 5.27
N ALA A 138 -8.92 11.12 5.89
CA ALA A 138 -10.21 11.28 6.56
C ALA A 138 -10.13 12.24 7.75
N ALA A 139 -9.08 12.16 8.56
CA ALA A 139 -8.84 13.05 9.70
C ALA A 139 -8.63 14.50 9.25
N GLN A 140 -7.79 14.73 8.24
CA GLN A 140 -7.54 16.07 7.68
C GLN A 140 -8.83 16.71 7.13
N ASN A 141 -9.68 15.93 6.46
CA ASN A 141 -10.98 16.42 5.99
C ASN A 141 -11.92 16.79 7.13
N GLN A 142 -11.94 16.01 8.21
CA GLN A 142 -12.77 16.31 9.37
C GLN A 142 -12.29 17.60 10.06
N GLU A 143 -10.98 17.77 10.23
CA GLU A 143 -10.41 19.02 10.76
C GLU A 143 -10.76 20.22 9.88
N LEU A 144 -10.75 20.05 8.55
CA LEU A 144 -11.17 21.09 7.61
C LEU A 144 -12.65 21.48 7.79
N LEU A 145 -13.54 20.50 7.94
CA LEU A 145 -14.97 20.74 8.21
C LEU A 145 -15.19 21.44 9.55
N LEU A 146 -14.38 21.13 10.56
CA LEU A 146 -14.40 21.74 11.89
C LEU A 146 -13.60 23.05 11.98
N GLN A 147 -13.22 23.63 10.83
CA GLN A 147 -12.47 24.90 10.72
C GLN A 147 -11.16 24.93 11.53
N GLY A 148 -10.46 23.81 11.62
CA GLY A 148 -9.21 23.69 12.38
C GLY A 148 -9.40 23.33 13.85
N THR A 149 -10.63 23.07 14.29
CA THR A 149 -10.89 22.45 15.59
C THR A 149 -10.56 20.97 15.49
N ARG A 150 -9.64 20.48 16.33
CA ARG A 150 -9.31 19.05 16.36
C ARG A 150 -10.49 18.28 16.96
N PRO A 151 -10.99 17.23 16.30
CA PRO A 151 -12.03 16.39 16.90
C PRO A 151 -11.49 15.74 18.17
N THR A 152 -12.32 15.69 19.22
CA THR A 152 -11.97 15.10 20.52
C THR A 152 -11.79 13.58 20.45
N HIS A 153 -12.40 12.94 19.46
CA HIS A 153 -12.29 11.51 19.22
C HIS A 153 -12.24 11.25 17.70
N HIS A 154 -11.14 10.70 17.22
CA HIS A 154 -11.03 10.19 15.84
C HIS A 154 -10.99 8.67 15.90
N LEU A 155 -12.07 8.03 15.46
CA LEU A 155 -12.11 6.57 15.38
C LEU A 155 -11.50 6.15 14.04
N PRO A 156 -10.39 5.38 14.05
CA PRO A 156 -9.81 4.89 12.82
C PRO A 156 -10.79 3.94 12.14
N ARG A 157 -11.10 4.25 10.89
CA ARG A 157 -12.03 3.47 10.06
C ARG A 157 -11.27 2.32 9.40
N LEU A 158 -11.98 1.21 9.18
CA LEU A 158 -11.51 0.02 8.45
C LEU A 158 -10.34 -0.70 9.13
N THR A 159 -10.18 -0.56 10.44
CA THR A 159 -9.03 -1.11 11.17
C THR A 159 -9.00 -2.64 11.13
N GLY A 160 -10.14 -3.31 11.37
CA GLY A 160 -10.27 -4.75 11.26
C GLY A 160 -10.04 -5.26 9.84
N LEU A 161 -10.41 -4.50 8.81
CA LEU A 161 -10.15 -4.84 7.41
C LEU A 161 -8.65 -5.00 7.14
N PHE A 162 -7.83 -4.02 7.53
CA PHE A 162 -6.39 -4.04 7.26
C PHE A 162 -5.60 -4.94 8.22
N ILE A 163 -6.07 -5.11 9.46
CA ILE A 163 -5.52 -6.13 10.38
C ILE A 163 -5.78 -7.52 9.79
N GLY A 164 -7.01 -7.79 9.33
CA GLY A 164 -7.37 -9.03 8.66
C GLY A 164 -6.49 -9.28 7.43
N LEU A 165 -6.34 -8.28 6.57
CA LEU A 165 -5.46 -8.35 5.40
C LEU A 165 -4.01 -8.73 5.78
N SER A 166 -3.43 -8.04 6.78
CA SER A 166 -2.06 -8.29 7.25
C SER A 166 -1.89 -9.73 7.75
N ILE A 167 -2.80 -10.17 8.63
CA ILE A 167 -2.75 -11.49 9.25
C ILE A 167 -2.92 -12.58 8.17
N GLY A 168 -3.91 -12.43 7.28
CA GLY A 168 -4.14 -13.39 6.21
C GLY A 168 -2.95 -13.51 5.26
N MET A 169 -2.35 -12.39 4.87
CA MET A 169 -1.16 -12.39 4.03
C MET A 169 0.05 -13.06 4.72
N LEU A 170 0.26 -12.82 6.02
CA LEU A 170 1.30 -13.51 6.78
C LEU A 170 1.06 -15.02 6.82
N PHE A 171 -0.17 -15.46 7.09
CA PHE A 171 -0.53 -16.87 7.09
C PHE A 171 -0.28 -17.52 5.72
N GLY A 172 -0.67 -16.85 4.63
CA GLY A 172 -0.44 -17.37 3.29
C GLY A 172 1.05 -17.45 2.91
N ILE A 173 1.87 -16.50 3.36
CA ILE A 173 3.32 -16.56 3.15
C ILE A 173 3.97 -17.70 3.95
N ILE A 174 3.54 -17.92 5.20
CA ILE A 174 4.11 -18.96 6.09
C ILE A 174 3.63 -20.37 5.67
N TRP A 175 2.37 -20.50 5.25
CA TRP A 175 1.79 -21.73 4.73
C TRP A 175 1.38 -21.57 3.26
N PRO A 176 2.37 -21.49 2.36
CA PRO A 176 2.09 -21.24 0.96
C PRO A 176 1.42 -22.44 0.31
N TYR A 177 0.46 -22.17 -0.58
CA TYR A 177 -0.05 -23.20 -1.46
C TYR A 177 1.02 -23.54 -2.50
N LYS A 178 1.58 -24.74 -2.41
CA LYS A 178 2.71 -25.18 -3.24
C LYS A 178 3.87 -24.17 -3.14
N GLN A 179 4.40 -23.71 -4.26
CA GLN A 179 5.56 -22.82 -4.34
C GLN A 179 5.15 -21.36 -4.62
N PHE A 180 3.92 -20.97 -4.27
CA PHE A 180 3.36 -19.65 -4.57
C PHE A 180 3.09 -18.82 -3.30
N PRO A 181 4.13 -18.41 -2.54
CA PRO A 181 3.96 -17.65 -1.31
C PRO A 181 3.25 -16.30 -1.50
N ILE A 182 3.41 -15.64 -2.65
CA ILE A 182 2.79 -14.33 -2.87
C ILE A 182 1.30 -14.50 -3.21
N LEU A 183 0.96 -15.38 -4.16
CA LEU A 183 -0.44 -15.63 -4.54
C LEU A 183 -1.25 -16.23 -3.39
N SER A 184 -0.66 -17.15 -2.62
CA SER A 184 -1.30 -17.66 -1.40
C SER A 184 -1.47 -16.56 -0.36
N GLY A 185 -0.44 -15.75 -0.11
CA GLY A 185 -0.53 -14.55 0.72
C GLY A 185 -1.72 -13.66 0.34
N LEU A 186 -1.88 -13.32 -0.94
CA LEU A 186 -3.01 -12.52 -1.43
C LEU A 186 -4.36 -13.23 -1.23
N GLY A 187 -4.43 -14.53 -1.50
CA GLY A 187 -5.65 -15.32 -1.32
C GLY A 187 -6.12 -15.36 0.13
N TYR A 188 -5.24 -15.78 1.04
CA TYR A 188 -5.53 -15.79 2.49
C TYR A 188 -5.79 -14.36 3.01
N GLY A 189 -5.05 -13.37 2.49
CA GLY A 189 -5.24 -11.94 2.78
C GLY A 189 -6.65 -11.46 2.49
N CYS A 190 -7.19 -11.74 1.30
CA CYS A 190 -8.54 -11.35 0.91
C CYS A 190 -9.62 -12.00 1.81
N ILE A 191 -9.45 -13.28 2.16
CA ILE A 191 -10.38 -13.99 3.05
C ILE A 191 -10.37 -13.37 4.44
N ALA A 192 -9.19 -13.20 5.04
CA ALA A 192 -9.05 -12.65 6.38
C ALA A 192 -9.45 -11.16 6.43
N MET A 193 -9.24 -10.40 5.35
CA MET A 193 -9.72 -9.03 5.18
C MET A 193 -11.26 -8.96 5.25
N ALA A 194 -11.97 -9.87 4.58
CA ALA A 194 -13.42 -9.92 4.62
C ALA A 194 -13.94 -10.27 6.03
N VAL A 195 -13.30 -11.23 6.70
CA VAL A 195 -13.61 -11.60 8.09
C VAL A 195 -13.36 -10.42 9.03
N GLY A 196 -12.21 -9.76 8.92
CA GLY A 196 -11.85 -8.60 9.73
C GLY A 196 -12.80 -7.42 9.54
N HIS A 197 -13.25 -7.18 8.30
CA HIS A 197 -14.27 -6.17 8.03
C HIS A 197 -15.63 -6.53 8.64
N ALA A 198 -16.06 -7.80 8.55
CA ALA A 198 -17.30 -8.27 9.17
C ALA A 198 -17.27 -8.13 10.70
N LEU A 199 -16.13 -8.42 11.33
CA LEU A 199 -15.92 -8.22 12.76
C LEU A 199 -16.01 -6.74 13.15
N ASP A 200 -15.39 -5.84 12.39
CA ASP A 200 -15.52 -4.39 12.61
C ASP A 200 -17.00 -3.97 12.60
N LEU A 201 -17.78 -4.42 11.61
CA LEU A 201 -19.21 -4.10 11.52
C LEU A 201 -20.02 -4.66 12.70
N PHE A 202 -19.70 -5.87 13.14
CA PHE A 202 -20.34 -6.50 14.29
C PHE A 202 -20.02 -5.77 15.60
N LEU A 203 -18.78 -5.31 15.79
CA LEU A 203 -18.38 -4.57 16.98
C LEU A 203 -19.06 -3.20 17.04
N HIS A 204 -19.14 -2.50 15.91
CA HIS A 204 -19.80 -1.19 15.85
C HIS A 204 -21.30 -1.28 16.10
N SER A 205 -21.98 -2.33 15.61
CA SER A 205 -23.42 -2.52 15.87
C SER A 205 -23.73 -2.78 17.34
N LYS A 206 -22.79 -3.37 18.08
CA LYS A 206 -22.90 -3.61 19.53
C LYS A 206 -22.65 -2.37 20.40
N GLN A 207 -21.88 -1.40 19.91
CA GLN A 207 -21.57 -0.17 20.64
C GLN A 207 -22.67 0.90 20.51
N SER A 208 -23.57 0.75 19.55
CA SER A 208 -24.72 1.65 19.33
C SER A 208 -25.99 1.25 20.07
N VAL A 209 -25.94 0.23 20.94
CA VAL A 209 -27.04 -0.24 21.83
C VAL A 209 -26.65 0.04 23.27
#